data_AF-A0AB39XFU1-F1
#
_entry.id   AF-A0AB39XFU1-F1
#
_cell.length_a   1.000
_cell.length_b   1.000
_cell.length_c   1.000
_cell.angle_alpha   90.00
_cell.angle_beta   90.00
_cell.angle_gamma   90.00
#
_symmetry.space_group_name_H-M   'P 1'
#
loop_
_entity.id
_entity.type
_entity.pdbx_description
1 polymer ?
#
loop_
_entity_poly.entity_id
_entity_poly.type
_entity_poly.pdbx_seq_one_letter_code
_entity_poly.pdbx_strand_id
1 'polypeptide(L)'
;MPPGGAPALECLEKNKAKVSAACATAVSAASGGGAAAAAPAGAAPAAAATPAAAPAAIVLRPLRPREELFIVRSACGGDIRALCGGVAPGGGRIVQCIASNAASLSPGCKDVLAPFAAR
;
A
#
# COMPACT_ATOMS: atom_id res chain seq x y z
N MET A 1 14.20 -13.05 -1.61
CA MET A 1 13.83 -12.02 -0.62
C MET A 1 12.73 -11.15 -1.20
N PRO A 2 11.46 -11.24 -0.76
CA PRO A 2 10.47 -10.25 -1.15
C PRO A 2 10.87 -8.89 -0.56
N PRO A 3 10.94 -7.80 -1.35
CA PRO A 3 11.21 -6.48 -0.81
C PRO A 3 10.01 -5.97 0.00
N GLY A 4 10.26 -5.50 1.23
CA GLY A 4 9.27 -4.86 2.10
C GLY A 4 8.82 -5.69 3.31
N GLY A 5 7.92 -5.11 4.11
CA GLY A 5 7.36 -5.69 5.34
C GLY A 5 8.04 -5.23 6.63
N ALA A 6 7.53 -5.71 7.76
CA ALA A 6 8.05 -5.43 9.11
C ALA A 6 9.59 -5.60 9.24
N PRO A 7 10.23 -6.67 8.72
CA PRO A 7 11.69 -6.80 8.84
C PRO A 7 12.47 -5.74 8.07
N ALA A 8 11.91 -5.23 6.96
CA ALA A 8 12.52 -4.15 6.19
C ALA A 8 12.44 -2.81 6.94
N LEU A 9 11.31 -2.55 7.61
CA LEU A 9 11.15 -1.39 8.48
C LEU A 9 12.09 -1.44 9.67
N GLU A 10 12.21 -2.58 10.34
CA GLU A 10 13.09 -2.71 11.51
C GLU A 10 14.58 -2.54 11.17
N CYS A 11 14.99 -2.97 9.96
CA CYS A 11 16.33 -2.71 9.44
C CYS A 11 16.57 -1.20 9.20
N LEU A 12 15.58 -0.48 8.66
CA LEU A 12 15.64 0.96 8.45
C LEU A 12 15.71 1.72 9.77
N GLU A 13 14.97 1.28 10.80
CA GLU A 13 15.02 1.88 12.13
C GLU A 13 16.39 1.73 12.79
N LYS A 14 17.00 0.54 12.72
CA LYS A 14 18.36 0.27 13.20
C LYS A 14 19.42 1.12 12.49
N ASN A 15 19.12 1.67 11.32
CA ASN A 15 20.04 2.47 10.51
C ASN A 15 19.61 3.95 10.36
N LYS A 16 18.71 4.47 11.22
CA LYS A 16 18.19 5.85 11.13
C LYS A 16 19.27 6.95 11.05
N ALA A 17 20.43 6.74 11.67
CA ALA A 17 21.56 7.69 11.62
C ALA A 17 22.37 7.64 10.31
N LYS A 18 22.21 6.57 9.51
CA LYS A 18 22.91 6.36 8.23
C LYS A 18 22.05 6.76 7.03
N VAL A 19 20.76 7.01 7.22
CA VAL A 19 19.85 7.43 6.15
C VAL A 19 19.76 8.95 6.08
N SER A 20 19.23 9.46 4.95
CA SER A 20 19.01 10.90 4.79
C SER A 20 17.96 11.41 5.78
N ALA A 21 18.03 12.71 6.11
CA ALA A 21 17.08 13.35 7.02
C ALA A 21 15.61 13.13 6.60
N ALA A 22 15.32 13.25 5.30
CA ALA A 22 13.99 12.99 4.75
C ALA A 22 13.53 11.52 4.96
N CYS A 23 14.46 10.57 4.87
CA CYS A 23 14.18 9.15 5.09
C CYS A 23 13.96 8.85 6.57
N ALA A 24 14.74 9.45 7.48
CA ALA A 24 14.55 9.31 8.92
C ALA A 24 13.18 9.85 9.39
N THR A 25 12.72 10.96 8.83
CA THR A 25 11.38 11.52 9.08
C THR A 25 10.29 10.57 8.59
N ALA A 26 10.42 10.02 7.38
CA ALA A 26 9.44 9.10 6.80
C ALA A 26 9.34 7.77 7.59
N VAL A 27 10.47 7.22 8.05
CA VAL A 27 10.49 5.98 8.85
C VAL A 27 9.86 6.20 10.23
N SER A 28 10.10 7.35 10.85
CA SER A 28 9.50 7.69 12.15
C SER A 28 7.98 7.92 12.06
N ALA A 29 7.50 8.47 10.93
CA ALA A 29 6.08 8.57 10.65
C ALA A 29 5.43 7.19 10.38
N ALA A 30 6.16 6.27 9.74
CA ALA A 30 5.69 4.92 9.44
C ALA A 30 5.62 4.00 10.67
N SER A 31 6.46 4.24 11.70
CA SER A 31 6.51 3.43 12.94
C SER A 31 5.51 3.87 14.02
N GLY A 32 4.49 4.66 13.66
CA GLY A 32 3.46 5.15 14.59
C GLY A 32 3.78 6.50 15.26
N GLY A 33 4.84 7.19 14.83
CA GLY A 33 5.16 8.55 15.27
C GLY A 33 4.31 9.60 14.55
N GLY A 34 3.02 9.65 14.85
CA GLY A 34 2.16 10.76 14.49
C GLY A 34 2.50 11.99 15.32
N ALA A 35 3.53 12.75 14.93
CA ALA A 35 3.69 14.14 15.28
C ALA A 35 3.89 14.93 13.98
N ALA A 36 2.81 15.56 13.53
CA ALA A 36 2.90 16.57 12.49
C ALA A 36 3.61 17.81 13.07
N ALA A 37 4.85 18.03 12.64
CA ALA A 37 5.49 19.33 12.52
C ALA A 37 6.39 19.25 11.27
N ALA A 38 6.41 20.19 10.33
CA ALA A 38 6.20 21.63 10.40
C ALA A 38 5.66 22.15 9.04
N ALA A 39 5.16 23.39 8.91
CA ALA A 39 5.99 24.59 8.86
C ALA A 39 5.18 25.89 9.14
N PRO A 40 5.86 26.98 9.55
CA PRO A 40 5.21 28.22 9.96
C PRO A 40 4.92 29.11 8.74
N ALA A 41 3.74 29.73 8.72
CA ALA A 41 3.50 30.99 8.05
C ALA A 41 2.63 31.81 8.99
N GLY A 42 3.15 32.96 9.41
CA GLY A 42 2.56 33.75 10.48
C GLY A 42 1.19 34.32 10.14
N ALA A 43 0.30 34.32 11.14
CA ALA A 43 -0.60 35.42 11.50
C ALA A 43 -1.30 35.05 12.81
N ALA A 44 -1.26 35.96 13.78
CA ALA A 44 -1.88 35.87 15.10
C ALA A 44 -3.43 35.98 15.02
N PRO A 45 -4.18 35.66 16.11
CA PRO A 45 -5.43 34.89 16.03
C PRO A 45 -6.70 35.74 16.11
N ALA A 46 -7.82 35.17 15.65
CA ALA A 46 -9.16 35.53 16.13
C ALA A 46 -9.88 34.25 16.54
N ALA A 47 -10.39 34.27 17.78
CA ALA A 47 -11.05 33.18 18.45
C ALA A 47 -12.33 32.72 17.72
N ALA A 48 -12.48 31.41 17.54
CA ALA A 48 -13.78 30.77 17.39
C ALA A 48 -13.68 29.32 17.89
N ALA A 49 -14.69 28.92 18.65
CA ALA A 49 -14.75 27.74 19.51
C ALA A 49 -14.32 26.41 18.86
N THR A 50 -13.54 25.63 19.62
CA THR A 50 -13.33 24.20 19.39
C THR A 50 -14.65 23.44 19.61
N PRO A 51 -15.22 22.75 18.60
CA PRO A 51 -16.23 21.75 18.88
C PRO A 51 -15.56 20.55 19.58
N ALA A 52 -16.23 20.04 20.62
CA ALA A 52 -15.82 18.82 21.31
C ALA A 52 -15.79 17.64 20.31
N ALA A 53 -14.63 17.00 20.19
CA ALA A 53 -14.40 15.90 19.28
C ALA A 53 -15.21 14.66 19.70
N ALA A 54 -16.24 14.31 18.93
CA ALA A 54 -16.78 12.96 18.90
C ALA A 54 -15.70 12.00 18.34
N PRO A 55 -15.68 10.71 18.74
CA PRO A 55 -14.71 9.75 18.21
C PRO A 55 -14.86 9.67 16.70
N ALA A 56 -13.77 9.97 15.98
CA ALA A 56 -13.73 9.84 14.53
C ALA A 56 -14.00 8.38 14.16
N ALA A 57 -15.19 8.10 13.62
CA ALA A 57 -15.45 6.83 12.97
C ALA A 57 -14.40 6.62 11.88
N ILE A 58 -13.73 5.46 11.87
CA ILE A 58 -12.83 5.07 10.79
C ILE A 58 -13.69 4.90 9.54
N VAL A 59 -13.75 5.94 8.71
CA VAL A 59 -14.44 5.87 7.42
C VAL A 59 -13.47 5.23 6.43
N LEU A 60 -13.77 4.02 5.97
CA LEU A 60 -13.01 3.37 4.91
C LEU A 60 -13.15 4.21 3.63
N ARG A 61 -12.04 4.82 3.21
CA ARG A 61 -11.97 5.53 1.93
C ARG A 61 -12.00 4.49 0.81
N PRO A 62 -12.68 4.75 -0.32
CA PRO A 62 -12.59 3.89 -1.49
C PRO A 62 -11.13 3.79 -1.96
N LEU A 63 -10.72 2.56 -2.28
CA LEU A 63 -9.39 2.29 -2.79
C LEU A 63 -9.15 3.03 -4.10
N ARG A 64 -7.95 3.57 -4.25
CA ARG A 64 -7.54 4.23 -5.49
C ARG A 64 -7.10 3.16 -6.50
N PRO A 65 -7.19 3.44 -7.82
CA PRO A 65 -6.77 2.49 -8.86
C PRO A 65 -5.32 1.98 -8.69
N ARG A 66 -4.43 2.79 -8.13
CA ARG A 66 -3.05 2.39 -7.84
C ARG A 66 -2.93 1.40 -6.68
N GLU A 67 -3.76 1.55 -5.65
CA GLU A 67 -3.81 0.63 -4.50
C GLU A 67 -4.41 -0.71 -4.92
N GLU A 68 -5.51 -0.69 -5.67
CA GLU A 68 -6.11 -1.88 -6.27
C GLU A 68 -5.07 -2.69 -7.07
N LEU A 69 -4.34 -2.01 -7.96
CA LEU A 69 -3.31 -2.66 -8.78
C LEU A 69 -2.17 -3.25 -7.93
N PHE A 70 -1.80 -2.57 -6.84
CA PHE A 70 -0.80 -3.07 -5.92
C PHE A 70 -1.29 -4.33 -5.20
N ILE A 71 -2.54 -4.33 -4.72
CA ILE A 71 -3.14 -5.48 -4.04
C ILE A 71 -3.22 -6.68 -4.99
N VAL A 72 -3.76 -6.50 -6.19
CA VAL A 72 -3.81 -7.56 -7.23
C VAL A 72 -2.42 -8.12 -7.49
N ARG A 73 -1.42 -7.26 -7.70
CA ARG A 73 -0.04 -7.70 -7.97
C ARG A 73 0.58 -8.44 -6.78
N SER A 74 0.27 -8.02 -5.56
CA SER A 74 0.78 -8.65 -4.34
C SER A 74 0.15 -10.03 -4.13
N ALA A 75 -1.16 -10.16 -4.32
CA ALA A 75 -1.90 -11.41 -4.13
C ALA A 75 -1.61 -12.42 -5.25
N CYS A 76 -1.67 -11.99 -6.51
CA CYS A 76 -1.48 -12.88 -7.66
C CYS A 76 0.00 -13.04 -8.06
N GLY A 77 0.94 -12.36 -7.41
CA GLY A 77 2.36 -12.39 -7.80
C GLY A 77 3.01 -13.78 -7.65
N GLY A 78 2.51 -14.62 -6.74
CA GLY A 78 2.91 -16.03 -6.64
C GLY A 78 2.38 -16.85 -7.81
N ASP A 79 1.07 -16.76 -8.07
CA ASP A 79 0.38 -17.46 -9.15
C ASP A 79 0.94 -17.09 -10.53
N ILE A 80 1.25 -15.81 -10.77
CA ILE A 80 1.85 -15.33 -12.01
C ILE A 80 3.21 -16.01 -12.25
N ARG A 81 4.03 -16.16 -11.21
CA ARG A 81 5.34 -16.80 -11.35
C ARG A 81 5.21 -18.31 -11.58
N ALA A 82 4.27 -18.96 -10.89
CA ALA A 82 4.08 -20.40 -10.97
C ALA A 82 3.40 -20.83 -12.29
N LEU A 83 2.37 -20.09 -12.72
CA LEU A 83 1.50 -20.47 -13.84
C LEU A 83 1.86 -19.73 -15.14
N CYS A 84 2.38 -18.51 -15.03
CA CYS A 84 2.62 -17.60 -16.16
C CYS A 84 4.10 -17.18 -16.31
N GLY A 85 5.05 -17.88 -15.67
CA GLY A 85 6.47 -17.50 -15.65
C GLY A 85 7.14 -17.42 -17.03
N GLY A 86 6.62 -18.13 -18.03
CA GLY A 86 7.09 -18.06 -19.43
C GLY A 86 6.42 -16.98 -20.29
N VAL A 87 5.48 -16.22 -19.75
CA VAL A 87 4.71 -15.23 -20.51
C VAL A 87 5.45 -13.90 -20.56
N ALA A 88 5.75 -13.42 -21.77
CA ALA A 88 6.38 -12.13 -21.96
C ALA A 88 5.50 -10.99 -21.39
N PRO A 89 6.05 -10.08 -20.57
CA PRO A 89 5.30 -8.97 -19.99
C PRO A 89 4.77 -8.01 -21.07
N GLY A 90 3.73 -7.25 -20.73
CA GLY A 90 3.10 -6.27 -21.62
C GLY A 90 1.95 -6.81 -22.46
N GLY A 91 1.18 -5.89 -23.05
CA GLY A 91 0.07 -6.21 -23.96
C GLY A 91 -1.05 -7.05 -23.37
N GLY A 92 -1.21 -7.09 -22.04
CA GLY A 92 -2.24 -7.89 -21.38
C GLY A 92 -2.01 -9.42 -21.38
N ARG A 93 -0.88 -9.91 -21.90
CA ARG A 93 -0.62 -11.36 -21.99
C ARG A 93 -0.65 -12.09 -20.65
N ILE A 94 -0.14 -11.47 -19.60
CA ILE A 94 -0.17 -12.04 -18.25
C ILE A 94 -1.62 -12.14 -17.75
N VAL A 95 -2.46 -11.15 -18.04
CA VAL A 95 -3.89 -11.18 -17.68
C VAL A 95 -4.60 -12.32 -18.39
N GLN A 96 -4.31 -12.52 -19.67
CA GLN A 96 -4.88 -13.61 -20.45
C GLN A 96 -4.44 -14.97 -19.90
N CYS A 97 -3.16 -15.12 -19.55
CA CYS A 97 -2.66 -16.34 -18.90
C CYS A 97 -3.34 -16.62 -17.56
N ILE A 98 -3.53 -15.61 -16.71
CA ILE A 98 -4.26 -15.74 -15.44
C ILE A 98 -5.71 -16.16 -15.71
N ALA A 99 -6.39 -15.54 -16.68
CA ALA A 99 -7.77 -15.87 -17.03
C ALA A 99 -7.91 -17.33 -17.49
N SER A 100 -6.98 -17.82 -18.33
CA SER A 100 -6.96 -19.24 -18.75
C SER A 100 -6.66 -20.21 -17.61
N ASN A 101 -5.99 -19.76 -16.54
CA ASN A 101 -5.64 -20.56 -15.37
C ASN A 101 -6.50 -20.24 -14.14
N ALA A 102 -7.66 -19.58 -14.31
CA ALA A 102 -8.47 -19.09 -13.20
C ALA A 102 -8.82 -20.17 -12.15
N ALA A 103 -9.03 -21.41 -12.61
CA ALA A 103 -9.29 -22.55 -11.73
C ALA A 103 -8.09 -22.92 -10.83
N SER A 104 -6.86 -22.73 -11.32
CA SER A 104 -5.61 -23.10 -10.63
C SER A 104 -5.02 -21.97 -9.77
N LEU A 105 -5.63 -20.79 -9.78
CA LEU A 105 -5.17 -19.67 -8.94
C LEU A 105 -5.32 -19.99 -7.45
N SER A 106 -4.42 -19.43 -6.65
CA SER A 106 -4.52 -19.43 -5.20
C SER A 106 -5.84 -18.77 -4.73
N PRO A 107 -6.37 -19.18 -3.56
CA PRO A 107 -7.57 -18.56 -3.00
C PRO A 107 -7.44 -17.04 -2.86
N GLY A 108 -6.27 -16.57 -2.39
CA GLY A 108 -6.02 -15.14 -2.22
C GLY A 108 -6.05 -14.34 -3.52
N CYS A 109 -5.55 -14.89 -4.63
CA CYS A 109 -5.64 -14.23 -5.94
C CYS A 109 -7.09 -14.27 -6.47
N LYS A 110 -7.83 -15.35 -6.25
CA LYS A 110 -9.25 -15.47 -6.66
C LYS A 110 -10.14 -14.43 -5.95
N ASP A 111 -9.98 -14.27 -4.64
CA ASP A 111 -10.72 -13.29 -3.85
C ASP A 111 -10.52 -11.86 -4.36
N VAL A 112 -9.27 -11.49 -4.64
CA VAL A 112 -8.94 -10.15 -5.13
C VAL A 112 -9.44 -9.92 -6.56
N LEU A 113 -9.51 -10.97 -7.40
CA LEU A 113 -10.01 -10.86 -8.77
C LEU A 113 -11.54 -10.90 -8.87
N ALA A 114 -12.25 -11.47 -7.90
CA ALA A 114 -13.71 -11.55 -7.88
C ALA A 114 -14.45 -10.23 -8.19
N PRO A 115 -14.10 -9.07 -7.59
CA PRO A 115 -14.77 -7.81 -7.90
C PRO A 115 -14.49 -7.28 -9.32
N PHE A 116 -13.44 -7.77 -9.98
CA PHE A 116 -13.12 -7.40 -11.37
C PHE A 116 -13.74 -8.34 -12.40
N ALA A 117 -14.05 -9.58 -12.02
CA ALA A 117 -14.69 -10.58 -12.89
C ALA A 117 -16.21 -10.35 -13.05
N ALA A 118 -16.82 -9.61 -12.12
CA ALA A 118 -18.26 -9.30 -12.14
C ALA A 118 -18.59 -7.97 -12.88
N ARG A 119 -17.60 -7.32 -13.48
CA ARG A 119 -17.75 -6.10 -14.29
C ARG A 119 -17.70 -6.42 -15.77
#